data_AF-A0A535PLZ5-F1
#
_entry.id   AF-A0A535PLZ5-F1
#
_cell.length_a   1.000
_cell.length_b   1.000
_cell.length_c   1.000
_cell.angle_alpha   90.00
_cell.angle_beta   90.00
_cell.angle_gamma   90.00
#
_symmetry.space_group_name_H-M   'P 1'
#
loop_
_entity.id
_entity.type
_entity.pdbx_description
1 polymer ?
#
loop_
_entity_poly.entity_id
_entity_poly.type
_entity_poly.pdbx_seq_one_letter_code
_entity_poly.pdbx_strand_id
1 'polypeptide(L)'
;MLGKLAQEHEPAQAEEATDDTGEVSEDWDFTGETQVTPHSAAAQQAALPTDSEDRHQHVGEFAGRLSQVESRQALFEVLQDLVEDAISYIGQNDDQMALDLFALLIDERLLESRPETVPLFDEMIDASMYSLEALLEEISSRTMFDTDAGALSPLLSPEVRHRWLQRLFALWLKRLDAHRVEEDLPGLILNVAWNEDALLLRSLAQAELQRQPDTSHSNIVDFGRQYRTKALEKFLKDVSRT
;
A
#
# COMPACT_ATOMS: atom_id res chain seq x y z
N MET A 1 56.22 -10.02 33.47
CA MET A 1 56.10 -11.37 32.88
C MET A 1 55.57 -12.31 33.95
N LEU A 2 54.56 -13.11 33.59
CA LEU A 2 54.13 -14.37 34.22
C LEU A 2 53.63 -14.26 35.68
N GLY A 3 52.47 -14.79 36.06
CA GLY A 3 51.54 -15.67 35.37
C GLY A 3 50.36 -16.02 36.30
N LYS A 4 49.28 -16.47 35.68
CA LYS A 4 47.98 -16.93 36.22
C LYS A 4 48.10 -17.98 37.34
N LEU A 5 47.13 -18.03 38.26
CA LEU A 5 46.08 -19.07 38.32
C LEU A 5 45.14 -18.87 39.53
N ALA A 6 43.91 -19.33 39.35
CA ALA A 6 42.71 -19.14 40.18
C ALA A 6 42.70 -19.99 41.47
N GLN A 7 41.74 -19.73 42.38
CA GLN A 7 40.66 -20.67 42.79
C GLN A 7 39.96 -20.27 44.12
N GLU A 8 38.61 -20.28 44.07
CA GLU A 8 37.57 -20.54 45.11
C GLU A 8 37.48 -19.76 46.43
N HIS A 9 36.29 -19.20 46.73
CA HIS A 9 35.42 -19.60 47.87
C HIS A 9 34.15 -18.71 47.97
N GLU A 10 32.97 -19.34 47.99
CA GLU A 10 31.80 -18.85 48.74
C GLU A 10 31.86 -19.42 50.17
N PRO A 11 31.27 -18.74 51.16
CA PRO A 11 30.06 -19.31 51.76
C PRO A 11 29.01 -18.29 52.24
N ALA A 12 27.78 -18.81 52.43
CA ALA A 12 26.60 -18.17 53.00
C ALA A 12 26.59 -18.10 54.54
N GLN A 13 25.82 -17.15 55.10
CA GLN A 13 25.13 -17.07 56.43
C GLN A 13 24.90 -15.56 56.74
N ALA A 14 23.89 -15.05 57.45
CA ALA A 14 22.62 -15.48 58.00
C ALA A 14 21.89 -14.19 58.48
N GLU A 15 20.61 -14.33 58.79
CA GLU A 15 19.58 -13.33 59.16
C GLU A 15 19.92 -12.34 60.29
N GLU A 16 19.33 -11.13 60.27
CA GLU A 16 18.55 -10.60 61.40
C GLU A 16 17.82 -9.26 61.11
N ALA A 17 16.61 -9.19 61.70
CA ALA A 17 15.92 -8.02 62.26
C ALA A 17 15.24 -6.97 61.36
N THR A 18 13.92 -7.16 61.31
CA THR A 18 12.84 -6.18 61.16
C THR A 18 13.00 -4.93 62.03
N ASP A 19 12.75 -3.74 61.47
CA ASP A 19 11.90 -2.76 62.13
C ASP A 19 11.18 -1.87 61.11
N ASP A 20 9.96 -1.54 61.52
CA ASP A 20 8.81 -0.94 60.89
C ASP A 20 9.06 0.49 60.35
N THR A 21 8.44 0.82 59.20
CA THR A 21 7.83 2.13 58.91
C THR A 21 7.42 2.22 57.44
N GLY A 22 6.11 2.20 57.20
CA GLY A 22 5.54 2.77 55.96
C GLY A 22 4.40 1.96 55.35
N GLU A 23 3.27 1.92 56.04
CA GLU A 23 1.97 1.63 55.45
C GLU A 23 1.77 2.42 54.14
N VAL A 24 1.63 1.71 53.02
CA VAL A 24 0.77 2.11 51.90
C VAL A 24 0.11 0.84 51.39
N SER A 25 -1.00 0.48 52.03
CA SER A 25 -1.99 -0.45 51.49
C SER A 25 -3.12 0.42 50.95
N GLU A 26 -3.18 0.62 49.64
CA GLU A 26 -4.34 1.23 48.98
C GLU A 26 -4.70 0.39 47.75
N ASP A 27 -5.46 -0.66 48.02
CA ASP A 27 -6.74 -0.97 47.39
C ASP A 27 -6.87 -0.59 45.90
N TRP A 28 -6.52 -1.54 45.02
CA TRP A 28 -7.00 -1.54 43.65
C TRP A 28 -8.49 -1.89 43.65
N ASP A 29 -9.30 -0.85 43.80
CA ASP A 29 -10.76 -0.86 43.80
C ASP A 29 -11.29 -1.28 42.42
N PHE A 30 -11.34 -2.59 42.15
CA PHE A 30 -11.90 -3.16 40.93
C PHE A 30 -13.40 -3.49 41.11
N THR A 31 -14.19 -2.49 41.49
CA THR A 31 -15.65 -2.53 41.37
C THR A 31 -16.19 -1.14 41.01
N GLY A 32 -15.96 -0.74 39.76
CA GLY A 32 -16.65 0.39 39.13
C GLY A 32 -17.64 -0.10 38.10
N GLU A 33 -18.86 -0.43 38.57
CA GLU A 33 -20.02 -0.74 37.74
C GLU A 33 -20.34 0.48 36.86
N THR A 34 -19.74 0.52 35.67
CA THR A 34 -20.06 1.51 34.64
C THR A 34 -20.98 0.82 33.64
N GLN A 35 -22.25 1.20 33.68
CA GLN A 35 -23.26 0.78 32.71
C GLN A 35 -22.71 0.97 31.29
N VAL A 36 -22.39 -0.15 30.64
CA VAL A 36 -22.17 -0.20 29.20
C VAL A 36 -23.55 -0.03 28.57
N THR A 37 -23.95 1.22 28.32
CA THR A 37 -25.00 1.51 27.36
C THR A 37 -24.52 1.02 26.00
N PRO A 38 -25.18 0.03 25.36
CA PRO A 38 -24.78 -0.40 24.03
C PRO A 38 -25.29 0.65 23.04
N HIS A 39 -24.52 1.73 22.84
CA HIS A 39 -24.69 2.55 21.65
C HIS A 39 -24.10 1.80 20.47
N SER A 40 -24.94 0.94 19.89
CA SER A 40 -25.20 0.85 18.45
C SER A 40 -24.07 1.35 17.55
N ALA A 41 -23.10 0.48 17.29
CA ALA A 41 -22.37 0.44 16.03
C ALA A 41 -22.25 -1.03 15.61
N ALA A 42 -23.42 -1.67 15.44
CA ALA A 42 -23.56 -2.79 14.53
C ALA A 42 -23.54 -2.22 13.09
N ALA A 43 -22.42 -1.62 12.70
CA ALA A 43 -22.10 -1.44 11.29
C ALA A 43 -21.55 -2.80 10.84
N GLN A 44 -22.47 -3.66 10.43
CA GLN A 44 -22.28 -4.77 9.50
C GLN A 44 -20.86 -5.34 9.45
N GLN A 45 -20.59 -6.30 10.35
CA GLN A 45 -19.74 -7.43 9.97
C GLN A 45 -20.50 -8.20 8.87
N ALA A 46 -20.51 -7.67 7.65
CA ALA A 46 -21.02 -8.38 6.50
C ALA A 46 -20.17 -9.65 6.37
N ALA A 47 -20.85 -10.79 6.25
CA ALA A 47 -20.19 -12.05 5.94
C ALA A 47 -19.31 -11.84 4.70
N LEU A 48 -18.07 -12.31 4.78
CA LEU A 48 -17.09 -12.23 3.70
C LEU A 48 -17.74 -12.61 2.36
N PRO A 49 -17.68 -11.73 1.34
CA PRO A 49 -18.10 -12.07 -0.01
C PRO A 49 -17.14 -13.13 -0.55
N THR A 50 -17.48 -14.39 -0.29
CA THR A 50 -16.70 -15.55 -0.74
C THR A 50 -17.02 -15.88 -2.20
N ASP A 51 -18.12 -15.34 -2.72
CA ASP A 51 -18.50 -15.43 -4.13
C ASP A 51 -17.91 -14.28 -4.94
N SER A 52 -17.49 -14.60 -6.16
CA SER A 52 -17.03 -13.61 -7.13
C SER A 52 -18.11 -12.56 -7.42
N GLU A 53 -19.39 -12.93 -7.43
CA GLU A 53 -20.49 -12.00 -7.69
C GLU A 53 -20.66 -10.96 -6.58
N ASP A 54 -20.59 -11.38 -5.31
CA ASP A 54 -20.67 -10.48 -4.16
C ASP A 54 -19.49 -9.50 -4.13
N ARG A 55 -18.30 -9.95 -4.54
CA ARG A 55 -17.11 -9.11 -4.69
C ARG A 55 -17.30 -8.01 -5.72
N HIS A 56 -17.77 -8.37 -6.92
CA HIS A 56 -18.04 -7.40 -7.99
C HIS A 56 -19.15 -6.42 -7.58
N GLN A 57 -20.16 -6.88 -6.85
CA GLN A 57 -21.19 -6.01 -6.31
C GLN A 57 -20.59 -4.98 -5.34
N HIS A 58 -19.78 -5.43 -4.38
CA HIS A 58 -19.22 -4.53 -3.37
C HIS A 58 -18.26 -3.49 -3.95
N VAL A 59 -17.38 -3.88 -4.88
CA VAL A 59 -16.55 -2.93 -5.63
C VAL A 59 -17.42 -1.97 -6.44
N GLY A 60 -18.50 -2.47 -7.04
CA GLY A 60 -19.49 -1.69 -7.78
C GLY A 60 -20.24 -0.66 -6.91
N GLU A 61 -20.50 -0.97 -5.65
CA GLU A 61 -21.13 -0.04 -4.69
C GLU A 61 -20.21 1.16 -4.42
N PHE A 62 -18.91 0.93 -4.22
CA PHE A 62 -17.93 2.00 -4.09
C PHE A 62 -17.81 2.85 -5.35
N ALA A 63 -17.73 2.21 -6.52
CA ALA A 63 -17.70 2.93 -7.80
C ALA A 63 -18.97 3.80 -7.99
N GLY A 64 -20.13 3.25 -7.63
CA GLY A 64 -21.41 3.96 -7.63
C GLY A 64 -21.40 5.18 -6.72
N ARG A 65 -20.93 5.01 -5.46
CA ARG A 65 -20.78 6.12 -4.50
C ARG A 65 -19.86 7.20 -5.04
N LEU A 66 -18.67 6.85 -5.52
CA LEU A 66 -17.69 7.79 -6.08
C LEU A 66 -18.26 8.62 -7.25
N SER A 67 -19.03 7.99 -8.14
CA SER A 67 -19.66 8.67 -9.27
C SER A 67 -20.75 9.69 -8.89
N GLN A 68 -21.37 9.52 -7.72
CA GLN A 68 -22.49 10.33 -7.24
C GLN A 68 -22.06 11.42 -6.25
N VAL A 69 -20.78 11.48 -5.88
CA VAL A 69 -20.33 12.45 -4.89
C VAL A 69 -20.27 13.87 -5.46
N GLU A 70 -21.05 14.75 -4.84
CA GLU A 70 -21.12 16.17 -5.22
C GLU A 70 -20.24 17.09 -4.34
N SER A 71 -19.89 16.65 -3.12
CA SER A 71 -19.15 17.49 -2.17
C SER A 71 -17.74 16.96 -1.88
N ARG A 72 -16.80 17.87 -1.65
CA ARG A 72 -15.42 17.55 -1.29
C ARG A 72 -15.32 16.69 -0.02
N GLN A 73 -16.12 17.02 1.00
CA GLN A 73 -16.13 16.31 2.28
C GLN A 73 -16.67 14.88 2.12
N ALA A 74 -17.79 14.72 1.40
CA ALA A 74 -18.33 13.39 1.12
C ALA A 74 -17.37 12.56 0.27
N LEU A 75 -16.57 13.18 -0.62
CA LEU A 75 -15.58 12.46 -1.42
C LEU A 75 -14.47 11.93 -0.53
N PHE A 76 -13.97 12.77 0.37
CA PHE A 76 -12.96 12.37 1.34
C PHE A 76 -13.45 11.20 2.20
N GLU A 77 -14.68 11.26 2.71
CA GLU A 77 -15.28 10.17 3.50
C GLU A 77 -15.38 8.85 2.70
N VAL A 78 -15.87 8.91 1.45
CA VAL A 78 -15.95 7.71 0.60
C VAL A 78 -14.57 7.12 0.29
N LEU A 79 -13.57 7.97 0.04
CA LEU A 79 -12.21 7.50 -0.22
C LEU A 79 -11.55 6.93 1.04
N GLN A 80 -11.82 7.52 2.19
CA GLN A 80 -11.36 7.02 3.48
C GLN A 80 -11.95 5.64 3.77
N ASP A 81 -13.28 5.50 3.65
CA ASP A 81 -13.97 4.21 3.80
C ASP A 81 -13.35 3.14 2.88
N LEU A 82 -13.10 3.51 1.62
CA LEU A 82 -12.52 2.61 0.62
C LEU A 82 -11.13 2.11 1.04
N VAL A 83 -10.26 3.02 1.51
CA VAL A 83 -8.91 2.66 1.97
C VAL A 83 -8.96 1.82 3.24
N GLU A 84 -9.81 2.18 4.20
CA GLU A 84 -9.98 1.42 5.44
C GLU A 84 -10.48 0.00 5.18
N ASP A 85 -11.46 -0.15 4.28
CA ASP A 85 -11.96 -1.47 3.87
C ASP A 85 -10.88 -2.28 3.15
N ALA A 86 -10.13 -1.67 2.22
CA ALA A 86 -9.02 -2.35 1.55
C ALA A 86 -7.98 -2.89 2.54
N ILE A 87 -7.59 -2.09 3.53
CA ILE A 87 -6.65 -2.50 4.58
C ILE A 87 -7.27 -3.59 5.49
N SER A 88 -8.55 -3.48 5.80
CA SER A 88 -9.27 -4.50 6.57
C SER A 88 -9.26 -5.86 5.87
N TYR A 89 -9.44 -5.89 4.54
CA TYR A 89 -9.36 -7.13 3.75
C TYR A 89 -7.96 -7.75 3.73
N ILE A 90 -6.88 -6.94 3.75
CA ILE A 90 -5.52 -7.45 3.98
C ILE A 90 -5.45 -8.18 5.32
N GLY A 91 -5.95 -7.57 6.39
CA GLY A 91 -5.98 -8.18 7.73
C GLY A 91 -6.80 -9.48 7.80
N GLN A 92 -7.74 -9.66 6.89
CA GLN A 92 -8.59 -10.85 6.76
C GLN A 92 -8.01 -11.90 5.80
N ASN A 93 -6.87 -11.64 5.17
CA ASN A 93 -6.24 -12.45 4.11
C ASN A 93 -7.09 -12.57 2.84
N ASP A 94 -8.00 -11.63 2.57
CA ASP A 94 -8.66 -11.50 1.26
C ASP A 94 -7.87 -10.53 0.37
N ASP A 95 -6.68 -11.00 0.01
CA ASP A 95 -5.69 -10.28 -0.80
C ASP A 95 -6.31 -9.74 -2.10
N GLN A 96 -7.18 -10.53 -2.74
CA GLN A 96 -7.80 -10.16 -4.00
C GLN A 96 -8.81 -9.03 -3.83
N MET A 97 -9.62 -9.05 -2.77
CA MET A 97 -10.56 -7.96 -2.51
C MET A 97 -9.82 -6.64 -2.19
N ALA A 98 -8.75 -6.71 -1.39
CA ALA A 98 -7.90 -5.55 -1.12
C ALA A 98 -7.30 -4.97 -2.41
N LEU A 99 -6.79 -5.83 -3.30
CA LEU A 99 -6.31 -5.41 -4.62
C LEU A 99 -7.41 -4.75 -5.45
N ASP A 100 -8.62 -5.32 -5.51
CA ASP A 100 -9.70 -4.75 -6.31
C ASP A 100 -10.11 -3.35 -5.83
N LEU A 101 -10.12 -3.11 -4.51
CA LEU A 101 -10.39 -1.79 -3.94
C LEU A 101 -9.25 -0.80 -4.20
N PHE A 102 -7.98 -1.18 -4.04
CA PHE A 102 -6.85 -0.32 -4.40
C PHE A 102 -6.82 -0.02 -5.91
N ALA A 103 -7.18 -0.98 -6.75
CA ALA A 103 -7.29 -0.78 -8.18
C ALA A 103 -8.38 0.27 -8.49
N LEU A 104 -9.54 0.18 -7.84
CA LEU A 104 -10.62 1.17 -7.98
C LEU A 104 -10.14 2.59 -7.60
N LEU A 105 -9.44 2.73 -6.47
CA LEU A 105 -8.89 4.01 -6.01
C LEU A 105 -7.96 4.65 -7.06
N ILE A 106 -7.03 3.85 -7.60
CA ILE A 106 -6.07 4.32 -8.60
C ILE A 106 -6.77 4.60 -9.93
N ASP A 107 -7.66 3.72 -10.38
CA ASP A 107 -8.38 3.89 -11.64
C ASP A 107 -9.23 5.17 -11.62
N GLU A 108 -9.93 5.46 -10.53
CA GLU A 108 -10.68 6.72 -10.35
C GLU A 108 -9.75 7.95 -10.32
N ARG A 109 -8.60 7.87 -9.65
CA ARG A 109 -7.58 8.93 -9.70
C ARG A 109 -7.05 9.16 -11.13
N LEU A 110 -6.90 8.10 -11.92
CA LEU A 110 -6.45 8.15 -13.31
C LEU A 110 -7.52 8.73 -14.26
N LEU A 111 -8.79 8.65 -13.91
CA LEU A 111 -9.88 9.32 -14.64
C LEU A 111 -10.11 10.76 -14.17
N GLU A 112 -9.82 11.05 -12.90
CA GLU A 112 -10.05 12.37 -12.32
C GLU A 112 -9.18 13.46 -12.97
N SER A 113 -9.86 14.56 -13.31
CA SER A 113 -9.31 15.72 -14.01
C SER A 113 -9.56 17.02 -13.26
N ARG A 114 -10.44 17.03 -12.25
CA ARG A 114 -10.77 18.21 -11.45
C ARG A 114 -9.61 18.52 -10.49
N PRO A 115 -9.00 19.70 -10.56
CA PRO A 115 -7.84 20.04 -9.74
C PRO A 115 -8.16 20.13 -8.24
N GLU A 116 -9.43 20.28 -7.89
CA GLU A 116 -9.90 20.40 -6.50
C GLU A 116 -9.99 19.05 -5.77
N THR A 117 -10.25 17.97 -6.51
CA THR A 117 -10.43 16.61 -5.97
C THR A 117 -9.18 15.76 -6.12
N VAL A 118 -8.35 16.03 -7.13
CA VAL A 118 -7.04 15.38 -7.34
C VAL A 118 -6.21 15.26 -6.05
N PRO A 119 -6.04 16.32 -5.23
CA PRO A 119 -5.27 16.24 -4.00
C PRO A 119 -5.83 15.25 -2.98
N LEU A 120 -7.15 15.06 -2.93
CA LEU A 120 -7.77 14.11 -2.00
C LEU A 120 -7.45 12.67 -2.36
N PHE A 121 -7.60 12.33 -3.64
CA PHE A 121 -7.19 11.01 -4.12
C PHE A 121 -5.69 10.79 -3.91
N ASP A 122 -4.87 11.80 -4.20
CA ASP A 122 -3.42 11.68 -4.01
C ASP A 122 -3.07 11.45 -2.54
N GLU A 123 -3.71 12.17 -1.61
CA GLU A 123 -3.55 11.99 -0.16
C GLU A 123 -3.94 10.57 0.29
N MET A 124 -5.05 10.04 -0.20
CA MET A 124 -5.50 8.68 0.15
C MET A 124 -4.59 7.59 -0.41
N ILE A 125 -4.12 7.76 -1.64
CA ILE A 125 -3.12 6.87 -2.24
C ILE A 125 -1.80 6.93 -1.46
N ASP A 126 -1.35 8.12 -1.06
CA ASP A 126 -0.12 8.30 -0.28
C ASP A 126 -0.25 7.61 1.09
N ALA A 127 -1.40 7.75 1.74
CA ALA A 127 -1.70 7.12 3.02
C ALA A 127 -1.71 5.58 2.94
N SER A 128 -2.18 5.02 1.82
CA SER A 128 -2.30 3.57 1.65
C SER A 128 -1.10 2.92 0.94
N MET A 129 -0.12 3.70 0.46
CA MET A 129 0.94 3.20 -0.41
C MET A 129 1.75 2.08 0.24
N TYR A 130 2.10 2.23 1.52
CA TYR A 130 2.86 1.23 2.26
C TYR A 130 2.11 -0.12 2.36
N SER A 131 0.80 -0.08 2.60
CA SER A 131 -0.03 -1.29 2.64
C SER A 131 -0.15 -1.95 1.27
N LEU A 132 -0.28 -1.15 0.20
CA LEU A 132 -0.33 -1.65 -1.17
C LEU A 132 1.00 -2.28 -1.59
N GLU A 133 2.13 -1.65 -1.26
CA GLU A 133 3.47 -2.18 -1.52
C GLU A 133 3.66 -3.53 -0.83
N ALA A 134 3.41 -3.60 0.48
CA ALA A 134 3.53 -4.84 1.23
C ALA A 134 2.65 -5.96 0.64
N LEU A 135 1.41 -5.64 0.26
CA LEU A 135 0.48 -6.58 -0.35
C LEU A 135 0.99 -7.09 -1.71
N LEU A 136 1.43 -6.20 -2.60
CA LEU A 136 1.92 -6.60 -3.92
C LEU A 136 3.21 -7.41 -3.82
N GLU A 137 4.13 -7.06 -2.92
CA GLU A 137 5.34 -7.84 -2.65
C GLU A 137 5.00 -9.23 -2.10
N GLU A 138 4.10 -9.31 -1.14
CA GLU A 138 3.65 -10.56 -0.55
C GLU A 138 3.00 -11.49 -1.58
N ILE A 139 2.05 -10.98 -2.35
CA ILE A 139 1.35 -11.78 -3.37
C ILE A 139 2.29 -12.17 -4.52
N SER A 140 3.24 -11.31 -4.90
CA SER A 140 4.21 -11.63 -5.95
C SER A 140 5.21 -12.70 -5.53
N SER A 141 5.53 -12.81 -4.24
CA SER A 141 6.44 -13.82 -3.69
C SER A 141 5.76 -15.15 -3.37
N ARG A 142 4.44 -15.15 -3.16
CA ARG A 142 3.63 -16.35 -2.90
C ARG A 142 3.42 -17.15 -4.19
N THR A 143 3.83 -18.42 -4.16
CA THR A 143 3.55 -19.39 -5.22
C THR A 143 2.60 -20.46 -4.69
N MET A 144 1.52 -20.72 -5.43
CA MET A 144 0.54 -21.77 -5.14
C MET A 144 0.82 -22.97 -6.04
N PHE A 145 0.60 -24.18 -5.54
CA PHE A 145 0.66 -25.36 -6.38
C PHE A 145 -0.59 -25.43 -7.27
N ASP A 146 -0.39 -25.21 -8.55
CA ASP A 146 -1.42 -25.32 -9.57
C ASP A 146 -1.58 -26.80 -9.94
N THR A 147 -2.75 -27.34 -9.64
CA THR A 147 -3.06 -28.76 -9.85
C THR A 147 -3.30 -29.06 -11.33
N ASP A 148 -3.69 -28.06 -12.12
CA ASP A 148 -3.97 -28.18 -13.55
C ASP A 148 -2.70 -28.04 -14.38
N ALA A 149 -1.77 -27.17 -13.96
CA ALA A 149 -0.46 -27.00 -14.60
C ALA A 149 0.61 -27.96 -14.07
N GLY A 150 0.38 -28.62 -12.93
CA GLY A 150 1.36 -29.49 -12.26
C GLY A 150 2.62 -28.76 -11.80
N ALA A 151 2.52 -27.44 -11.58
CA ALA A 151 3.65 -26.56 -11.28
C ALA A 151 3.27 -25.52 -10.22
N LEU A 152 4.26 -24.87 -9.63
CA LEU A 152 4.04 -23.72 -8.76
C LEU A 152 3.73 -22.49 -9.65
N SER A 153 2.52 -21.97 -9.58
CA SER A 153 2.09 -20.75 -10.25
C SER A 153 2.09 -19.58 -9.26
N PRO A 154 2.54 -18.38 -9.65
CA PRO A 154 2.39 -17.19 -8.81
C PRO A 154 0.93 -16.92 -8.48
N LEU A 155 0.68 -16.37 -7.29
CA LEU A 155 -0.66 -15.94 -6.89
C LEU A 155 -1.18 -14.80 -7.79
N LEU A 156 -0.28 -13.94 -8.27
CA LEU A 156 -0.53 -12.99 -9.35
C LEU A 156 -0.29 -13.64 -10.71
N SER A 157 -1.37 -13.88 -11.46
CA SER A 157 -1.25 -14.24 -12.88
C SER A 157 -0.52 -13.12 -13.65
N PRO A 158 0.22 -13.46 -14.73
CA PRO A 158 0.92 -12.49 -15.54
C PRO A 158 0.00 -11.35 -16.03
N GLU A 159 -1.24 -11.67 -16.39
CA GLU A 159 -2.23 -10.70 -16.85
C GLU A 159 -2.60 -9.68 -15.77
N VAL A 160 -2.79 -10.13 -14.53
CA VAL A 160 -3.14 -9.25 -13.41
C VAL A 160 -1.94 -8.40 -13.03
N ARG A 161 -0.74 -8.98 -13.00
CA ARG A 161 0.51 -8.24 -12.74
C ARG A 161 0.76 -7.16 -13.79
N HIS A 162 0.60 -7.47 -15.08
CA HIS A 162 0.71 -6.47 -16.14
C HIS A 162 -0.26 -5.30 -15.98
N ARG A 163 -1.52 -5.56 -15.59
CA ARG A 163 -2.50 -4.50 -15.33
C ARG A 163 -2.07 -3.62 -14.17
N TRP A 164 -1.55 -4.20 -13.09
CA TRP A 164 -1.00 -3.45 -11.97
C TRP A 164 0.20 -2.58 -12.36
N LEU A 165 1.15 -3.14 -13.11
CA LEU A 165 2.31 -2.38 -13.61
C LEU A 165 1.86 -1.21 -14.50
N GLN A 166 0.86 -1.41 -15.36
CA GLN A 166 0.29 -0.34 -16.19
C GLN A 166 -0.36 0.76 -15.34
N ARG A 167 -1.14 0.39 -14.32
CA ARG A 167 -1.77 1.35 -13.38
C ARG A 167 -0.75 2.18 -12.64
N LEU A 168 0.23 1.52 -12.01
CA LEU A 168 1.30 2.18 -11.26
C LEU A 168 2.13 3.09 -12.17
N PHE A 169 2.45 2.63 -13.38
CA PHE A 169 3.16 3.43 -14.36
C PHE A 169 2.36 4.66 -14.81
N ALA A 170 1.06 4.52 -15.08
CA ALA A 170 0.20 5.64 -15.43
C ALA A 170 0.03 6.64 -14.28
N LEU A 171 -0.07 6.15 -13.04
CA LEU A 171 -0.15 6.97 -11.84
C LEU A 171 1.12 7.79 -11.65
N TRP A 172 2.28 7.14 -11.77
CA TRP A 172 3.58 7.80 -11.71
C TRP A 172 3.69 8.92 -12.75
N LEU A 173 3.26 8.69 -13.99
CA LEU A 173 3.27 9.72 -15.03
C LEU A 173 2.38 10.92 -14.69
N LYS A 174 1.15 10.68 -14.18
CA LYS A 174 0.26 11.76 -13.76
C LYS A 174 0.90 12.60 -12.64
N ARG A 175 1.58 11.96 -11.70
CA ARG A 175 2.22 12.63 -10.56
C ARG A 175 3.49 13.37 -10.97
N LEU A 176 4.27 12.82 -11.92
CA LEU A 176 5.38 13.52 -12.57
C LEU A 176 4.93 14.81 -13.27
N ASP A 177 3.81 14.77 -14.00
CA ASP A 177 3.26 15.96 -14.68
C ASP A 177 2.77 17.03 -13.68
N ALA A 178 2.30 16.59 -12.50
CA ALA A 178 1.96 17.46 -11.39
C ALA A 178 3.20 18.01 -10.64
N HIS A 179 4.41 17.70 -11.09
CA HIS A 179 5.69 18.08 -10.46
C HIS A 179 5.81 17.63 -9.00
N ARG A 180 5.11 16.55 -8.63
CA ARG A 180 5.32 15.90 -7.34
C ARG A 180 6.63 15.12 -7.41
N VAL A 181 7.49 15.32 -6.40
CA VAL A 181 8.70 14.52 -6.25
C VAL A 181 8.27 13.17 -5.69
N GLU A 182 8.28 12.16 -6.53
CA GLU A 182 7.85 10.83 -6.15
C GLU A 182 8.89 9.82 -6.62
N GLU A 183 9.76 9.46 -5.68
CA GLU A 183 10.88 8.54 -5.92
C GLU A 183 10.50 7.08 -5.67
N ASP A 184 9.41 6.85 -4.92
CA ASP A 184 9.03 5.53 -4.43
C ASP A 184 8.26 4.70 -5.48
N LEU A 185 7.36 5.33 -6.26
CA LEU A 185 6.58 4.61 -7.29
C LEU A 185 7.45 3.88 -8.33
N PRO A 186 8.50 4.48 -8.91
CA PRO A 186 9.42 3.75 -9.78
C PRO A 186 10.06 2.53 -9.09
N GLY A 187 10.39 2.65 -7.81
CA GLY A 187 10.90 1.54 -7.00
C GLY A 187 9.87 0.43 -6.87
N LEU A 188 8.65 0.77 -6.47
CA LEU A 188 7.53 -0.17 -6.36
C LEU A 188 7.25 -0.90 -7.68
N ILE A 189 7.22 -0.17 -8.81
CA ILE A 189 7.03 -0.77 -10.14
C ILE A 189 8.10 -1.82 -10.42
N LEU A 190 9.35 -1.55 -10.07
CA LEU A 190 10.46 -2.48 -10.28
C LEU A 190 10.43 -3.66 -9.29
N ASN A 191 9.97 -3.45 -8.06
CA ASN A 191 9.83 -4.53 -7.06
C ASN A 191 8.74 -5.53 -7.45
N VAL A 192 7.62 -5.05 -8.01
CA VAL A 192 6.50 -5.90 -8.44
C VAL A 192 6.79 -6.58 -9.77
N ALA A 193 7.61 -5.96 -10.62
CA ALA A 193 7.94 -6.48 -11.94
C ALA A 193 8.84 -7.73 -11.88
N TRP A 194 8.50 -8.71 -12.70
CA TRP A 194 9.31 -9.88 -12.95
C TRP A 194 10.18 -9.68 -14.18
N ASN A 195 11.19 -10.55 -14.35
CA ASN A 195 12.13 -10.49 -15.50
C ASN A 195 11.40 -10.49 -16.86
N GLU A 196 10.25 -11.16 -16.95
CA GLU A 196 9.43 -11.22 -18.16
C GLU A 196 8.68 -9.91 -18.46
N ASP A 197 8.43 -9.08 -17.45
CA ASP A 197 7.71 -7.80 -17.59
C ASP A 197 8.63 -6.68 -18.10
N ALA A 198 9.94 -6.90 -18.17
CA ALA A 198 10.90 -5.89 -18.62
C ALA A 198 10.59 -5.37 -20.03
N LEU A 199 10.08 -6.23 -20.93
CA LEU A 199 9.65 -5.81 -22.27
C LEU A 199 8.41 -4.93 -22.23
N LEU A 200 7.44 -5.25 -21.37
CA LEU A 200 6.24 -4.42 -21.15
C LEU A 200 6.65 -3.04 -20.64
N LEU A 201 7.43 -2.97 -19.56
CA LEU A 201 7.86 -1.70 -18.96
C LEU A 201 8.66 -0.83 -19.94
N ARG A 202 9.56 -1.44 -20.73
CA ARG A 202 10.27 -0.73 -21.81
C ARG A 202 9.31 -0.19 -22.86
N SER A 203 8.33 -0.99 -23.28
CA SER A 203 7.35 -0.55 -24.29
C SER A 203 6.52 0.64 -23.82
N LEU A 204 6.09 0.65 -22.54
CA LEU A 204 5.34 1.74 -21.93
C LEU A 204 6.18 3.03 -21.89
N ALA A 205 7.40 2.96 -21.37
CA ALA A 205 8.28 4.12 -21.29
C ALA A 205 8.71 4.64 -22.67
N GLN A 206 8.97 3.76 -23.63
CA GLN A 206 9.30 4.15 -25.00
C GLN A 206 8.11 4.79 -25.72
N ALA A 207 6.90 4.24 -25.57
CA ALA A 207 5.69 4.82 -26.13
C ALA A 207 5.48 6.26 -25.62
N GLU A 208 5.70 6.49 -24.34
CA GLU A 208 5.58 7.82 -23.73
C GLU A 208 6.66 8.79 -24.19
N LEU A 209 7.91 8.34 -24.35
CA LEU A 209 8.98 9.16 -24.93
C LEU A 209 8.69 9.55 -26.38
N GLN A 210 8.17 8.62 -27.18
CA GLN A 210 7.80 8.86 -28.59
C GLN A 210 6.58 9.77 -28.73
N ARG A 211 5.66 9.74 -27.76
CA ARG A 211 4.45 10.58 -27.77
C ARG A 211 4.74 12.06 -27.51
N GLN A 212 5.91 12.39 -26.96
CA GLN A 212 6.28 13.78 -26.74
C GLN A 212 6.54 14.49 -28.08
N PRO A 213 5.82 15.58 -28.41
CA PRO A 213 5.99 16.26 -29.68
C PRO A 213 7.42 16.81 -29.84
N ASP A 214 8.01 16.59 -31.02
CA ASP A 214 9.28 17.20 -31.41
C ASP A 214 9.11 18.71 -31.55
N THR A 215 9.38 19.45 -30.47
CA THR A 215 9.47 20.90 -30.50
C THR A 215 10.83 21.33 -31.07
N SER A 216 11.16 20.92 -32.30
CA SER A 216 12.40 21.30 -32.98
C SER A 216 12.53 22.82 -33.20
N HIS A 217 11.49 23.61 -32.92
CA HIS A 217 11.43 25.05 -33.19
C HIS A 217 10.95 25.93 -32.01
N SER A 218 10.86 25.40 -30.78
CA SER A 218 10.54 26.23 -29.60
C SER A 218 11.81 26.67 -28.89
N ASN A 219 12.09 27.98 -28.87
CA ASN A 219 13.18 28.57 -28.07
C ASN A 219 12.88 28.61 -26.56
N ILE A 220 11.75 28.05 -26.13
CA ILE A 220 11.35 28.00 -24.72
C ILE A 220 11.73 26.62 -24.17
N VAL A 221 12.59 26.63 -23.15
CA VAL A 221 12.94 25.43 -22.38
C VAL A 221 11.75 25.05 -21.50
N ASP A 222 11.12 23.92 -21.80
CA ASP A 222 10.10 23.32 -20.95
C ASP A 222 10.77 22.42 -19.90
N PHE A 223 10.94 22.96 -18.69
CA PHE A 223 11.57 22.24 -17.58
C PHE A 223 10.77 21.02 -17.12
N GLY A 224 9.43 21.08 -17.20
CA GLY A 224 8.56 19.95 -16.85
C GLY A 224 8.76 18.78 -17.82
N ARG A 225 8.81 19.09 -19.13
CA ARG A 225 9.15 18.10 -20.15
C ARG A 225 10.54 17.52 -19.94
N GLN A 226 11.56 18.36 -19.74
CA GLN A 226 12.92 17.89 -19.52
C GLN A 226 13.03 16.98 -18.28
N TYR A 227 12.30 17.32 -17.21
CA TYR A 227 12.23 16.48 -16.01
C TYR A 227 11.57 15.13 -16.31
N ARG A 228 10.39 15.12 -16.96
CA ARG A 228 9.69 13.89 -17.37
C ARG A 228 10.56 13.00 -18.25
N THR A 229 11.22 13.57 -19.25
CA THR A 229 12.13 12.83 -20.14
C THR A 229 13.28 12.20 -19.37
N LYS A 230 13.94 12.96 -18.48
CA LYS A 230 15.03 12.44 -17.64
C LYS A 230 14.56 11.33 -16.70
N ALA A 231 13.37 11.47 -16.12
CA ALA A 231 12.78 10.45 -15.24
C ALA A 231 12.51 9.15 -16.01
N LEU A 232 11.92 9.24 -17.21
CA LEU A 232 11.68 8.09 -18.09
C LEU A 232 12.99 7.43 -18.57
N GLU A 233 13.99 8.22 -18.93
CA GLU A 233 15.32 7.70 -19.30
C GLU A 233 16.03 7.00 -18.14
N LYS A 234 15.91 7.54 -16.91
CA LYS A 234 16.42 6.88 -15.71
C LYS A 234 15.70 5.55 -15.49
N PHE A 235 14.37 5.54 -15.53
CA PHE A 235 13.56 4.34 -15.40
C PHE A 235 13.93 3.27 -16.43
N LEU A 236 14.10 3.62 -17.70
CA LEU A 236 14.53 2.68 -18.75
C LEU A 236 15.91 2.07 -18.47
N LYS A 237 16.84 2.83 -17.90
CA LYS A 237 18.16 2.31 -17.48
C LYS A 237 18.01 1.32 -16.34
N ASP A 238 17.12 1.59 -15.39
CA ASP A 238 16.89 0.75 -14.23
C ASP A 238 16.18 -0.56 -14.62
N VAL A 239 15.19 -0.52 -15.53
CA VAL A 239 14.56 -1.70 -16.16
C VAL A 239 15.54 -2.53 -17.01
N SER A 240 16.66 -1.95 -17.42
CA SER A 240 17.70 -2.68 -18.17
C SER A 240 18.74 -3.34 -17.27
N ARG A 241 18.69 -3.07 -15.96
CA ARG A 241 19.61 -3.60 -14.95
C ARG A 241 18.97 -4.67 -14.07
N THR A 242 17.63 -4.70 -14.01
CA THR A 242 16.80 -5.79 -13.49
C THR A 242 16.82 -6.96 -14.47
#